data_AF-A0A1M5CDD8-F1
#
_entry.id   AF-A0A1M5CDD8-F1
#
_cell.length_a   1.000
_cell.length_b   1.000
_cell.length_c   1.000
_cell.angle_alpha   90.00
_cell.angle_beta   90.00
_cell.angle_gamma   90.00
#
_symmetry.space_group_name_H-M   'P 1'
#
loop_
_entity.id
_entity.type
_entity.pdbx_description
1 polymer ?
#
loop_
_entity_poly.entity_id
_entity_poly.type
_entity_poly.pdbx_seq_one_letter_code
_entity_poly.pdbx_strand_id
1 'polypeptide(L)'
;MARILGLDLGTNSIGWALIDDVQEKIVGMGSRIFPMGVENLGDGEGELSKNASRTGARGIRRQFFRRRLRKKVLLKALSEHSMCPLKAQDFETWKQTKTFPEAKLAAWFALNPYELRNRAVNEPIALEELGRLLYHIIQRRGFLSNSRKGGTDDGAIFKGNLKEGKIGITATQEKLQETTLGSYLYSIYPKENQPFQQGLERIRNRYTTRKMYVDEFELIWDKQAQYHKALNQELKTLFGGRKLDGYQEDGILFHQRPLRSQKHLVGNCSFEPTKTKCPLSAIPFEEFRVWQWVNTVEYNGKKITLEEKEKLAMFLFTNEKPDFKRLRKVIGKESAEYKFNYKDDDKIVGAYTISHLSNKKFFGSTWFSFTDKQKEDIWHVLYFFDSKSNLKEYALKNWAFSEAQAEDIAKFNLKDGYSSLSRKAITNILPFLKMGFTYDVAVVMGGIRNVFGEQ
;
A
#
# COMPACT_ATOMS: atom_id res chain seq x y z
N MET A 1 58.18 2.53 4.21
CA MET A 1 57.82 3.92 3.87
C MET A 1 56.31 3.99 3.77
N ALA A 2 55.62 4.43 4.80
CA ALA A 2 54.17 4.60 4.71
C ALA A 2 53.79 6.02 5.12
N ARG A 3 53.30 6.81 4.15
CA ARG A 3 52.52 7.99 4.50
C ARG A 3 51.13 7.52 4.91
N ILE A 4 50.74 7.77 6.15
CA ILE A 4 49.47 7.33 6.73
C ILE A 4 48.50 8.51 6.72
N LEU A 5 47.32 8.33 6.12
CA LEU A 5 46.23 9.30 6.15
C LEU A 5 45.21 8.88 7.21
N GLY A 6 45.13 9.65 8.30
CA GLY A 6 44.04 9.56 9.28
C GLY A 6 42.87 10.45 8.83
N LEU A 7 41.66 9.91 8.87
CA LEU A 7 40.42 10.64 8.59
C LEU A 7 39.46 10.50 9.77
N ASP A 8 38.99 11.63 10.29
CA ASP A 8 37.89 11.74 11.24
C ASP A 8 36.64 12.23 10.51
N LEU A 9 35.67 11.34 10.29
CA LEU A 9 34.49 11.59 9.47
C LEU A 9 33.27 11.95 10.33
N GLY A 10 33.08 13.25 10.55
CA GLY A 10 31.91 13.81 11.23
C GLY A 10 30.69 14.04 10.32
N THR A 11 29.56 14.40 10.91
CA THR A 11 28.30 14.69 10.18
C THR A 11 28.34 16.01 9.39
N ASN A 12 29.25 16.91 9.75
CA ASN A 12 29.44 18.23 9.14
C ASN A 12 30.91 18.63 8.99
N SER A 13 31.83 17.70 9.25
CA SER A 13 33.26 17.96 9.23
C SER A 13 34.04 16.71 8.81
N ILE A 14 35.18 16.92 8.17
CA ILE A 14 36.19 15.88 7.93
C ILE A 14 37.51 16.41 8.48
N GLY A 15 37.94 15.88 9.61
CA GLY A 15 39.30 16.05 10.10
C GLY A 15 40.25 15.14 9.32
N TRP A 16 41.43 15.62 8.95
CA TRP A 16 42.44 14.78 8.32
C TRP A 16 43.84 15.12 8.79
N ALA A 17 44.70 14.10 8.86
CA ALA A 17 46.13 14.25 9.12
C ALA A 17 46.92 13.26 8.26
N LEU A 18 48.00 13.73 7.66
CA LEU A 18 48.96 12.94 6.89
C LEU A 18 50.26 12.87 7.70
N ILE A 19 50.64 11.67 8.12
CA ILE A 19 51.83 11.43 8.93
C ILE A 19 52.83 10.64 8.09
N ASP A 20 54.10 11.01 8.18
CA ASP A 20 55.22 10.22 7.71
C ASP A 20 55.76 9.42 8.90
N ASP A 21 55.52 8.11 8.88
CA ASP A 21 55.77 7.20 10.00
C ASP A 21 57.26 6.99 10.27
N VAL A 22 58.11 7.13 9.25
CA VAL A 22 59.57 6.96 9.37
C VAL A 22 60.21 8.19 9.98
N GLN A 23 59.74 9.38 9.60
CA GLN A 23 60.29 10.64 10.10
C GLN A 23 59.56 11.15 11.35
N GLU A 24 58.59 10.38 11.86
CA GLU A 24 57.73 10.74 13.00
C GLU A 24 57.16 12.16 12.89
N LYS A 25 56.84 12.59 11.66
CA LYS A 25 56.43 13.97 11.37
C LYS A 25 55.02 14.05 10.80
N ILE A 26 54.33 15.13 11.16
CA ILE A 26 53.08 15.52 10.51
C ILE A 26 53.43 16.22 9.21
N VAL A 27 53.10 15.60 8.08
CA VAL A 27 53.27 16.17 6.73
C VAL A 27 52.21 17.24 6.47
N GLY A 28 51.02 17.05 7.02
CA GLY A 28 49.94 18.04 6.93
C GLY A 28 48.74 17.60 7.74
N MET A 29 47.92 18.57 8.15
CA MET A 29 46.66 18.31 8.83
C MET A 29 45.67 19.42 8.52
N GLY A 30 44.39 19.15 8.70
CA GLY A 30 43.36 20.15 8.53
C GLY A 30 41.98 19.64 8.88
N SER A 31 41.01 20.52 8.74
CA SER A 31 39.60 20.19 8.87
C SER A 31 38.81 20.81 7.72
N ARG A 32 37.95 20.01 7.11
CA ARG A 32 36.98 20.47 6.11
C ARG A 32 35.61 20.51 6.75
N ILE A 33 35.11 21.72 7.01
CA ILE A 33 33.73 21.94 7.46
C ILE A 33 32.81 22.05 6.23
N PHE A 34 31.65 21.39 6.26
CA PHE A 34 30.66 21.46 5.20
C PHE A 34 29.23 21.51 5.76
N PRO A 35 28.27 22.08 5.01
CA PRO A 35 26.88 22.15 5.47
C PRO A 35 26.28 20.76 5.70
N MET A 36 25.60 20.58 6.83
CA MET A 36 24.88 19.34 7.14
C MET A 36 23.85 18.99 6.07
N GLY A 37 23.65 17.69 5.85
CA GLY A 37 22.65 17.16 4.90
C GLY A 37 21.20 17.15 5.41
N VAL A 38 21.01 17.46 6.69
CA VAL A 38 19.72 17.42 7.39
C VAL A 38 19.44 18.74 8.10
N GLU A 39 18.15 19.04 8.26
CA GLU A 39 17.62 20.11 9.10
C GLU A 39 17.24 19.49 10.46
N ASN A 40 17.36 20.27 11.54
CA ASN A 40 17.02 19.87 12.91
C ASN A 40 17.78 18.64 13.44
N LEU A 41 19.06 18.50 13.09
CA LEU A 41 19.91 17.40 13.61
C LEU A 41 19.89 17.40 15.15
N GLY A 42 19.58 16.24 15.74
CA GLY A 42 19.44 16.06 17.19
C GLY A 42 18.00 16.01 17.69
N ASP A 43 17.00 16.40 16.89
CA ASP A 43 15.58 16.40 17.29
C ASP A 43 14.90 15.03 17.16
N GLY A 44 15.67 13.97 16.88
CA GLY A 44 15.16 12.60 16.74
C GLY A 44 14.16 12.49 15.58
N GLU A 45 12.88 12.28 15.88
CA GLU A 45 11.82 12.21 14.86
C GLU A 45 11.57 13.55 14.13
N GLY A 46 12.08 14.66 14.66
CA GLY A 46 12.03 15.99 14.03
C GLY A 46 13.08 16.21 12.94
N GLU A 47 14.03 15.29 12.78
CA GLU A 47 15.09 15.38 11.78
C GLU A 47 14.53 15.24 10.36
N LEU A 48 14.82 16.22 9.51
CA LEU A 48 14.31 16.26 8.15
C LEU A 48 15.45 16.34 7.14
N SER A 49 15.42 15.46 6.14
CA SER A 49 16.32 15.62 5.00
C SER A 49 15.96 16.88 4.21
N LYS A 50 16.94 17.56 3.62
CA LYS A 50 16.70 18.69 2.70
C LYS A 50 15.79 18.33 1.51
N ASN A 51 15.69 17.05 1.18
CA ASN A 51 14.80 16.55 0.12
C ASN A 51 13.34 16.37 0.57
N ALA A 52 13.08 16.29 1.88
CA ALA A 52 11.74 16.08 2.43
C ALA A 52 10.83 17.28 2.11
N SER A 53 11.28 18.49 2.42
CA SER A 53 10.56 19.74 2.14
C SER A 53 10.24 19.89 0.65
N ARG A 54 11.24 19.68 -0.22
CA ARG A 54 11.08 19.67 -1.69
C ARG A 54 10.04 18.66 -2.14
N THR A 55 10.04 17.47 -1.55
CA THR A 55 9.09 16.40 -1.88
C THR A 55 7.67 16.73 -1.44
N GLY A 56 7.50 17.28 -0.23
CA GLY A 56 6.22 17.75 0.29
C GLY A 56 5.60 18.84 -0.60
N ALA A 57 6.36 19.90 -0.91
CA ALA A 57 5.91 20.98 -1.77
C ALA A 57 5.53 20.49 -3.18
N ARG A 58 6.31 19.57 -3.75
CA ARG A 58 6.00 18.91 -5.04
C ARG A 58 4.70 18.11 -4.97
N GLY A 59 4.45 17.40 -3.87
CA GLY A 59 3.21 16.66 -3.62
C GLY A 59 1.99 17.58 -3.65
N ILE A 60 2.04 18.67 -2.90
CA ILE A 60 0.98 19.69 -2.81
C ILE A 60 0.68 20.30 -4.19
N ARG A 61 1.71 20.74 -4.93
CA ARG A 61 1.53 21.30 -6.28
C ARG A 61 0.83 20.32 -7.22
N ARG A 62 1.21 19.04 -7.20
CA ARG A 62 0.58 17.99 -8.01
C ARG A 62 -0.88 17.77 -7.61
N GLN A 63 -1.21 17.79 -6.32
CA GLN A 63 -2.58 17.65 -5.85
C GLN A 63 -3.46 18.81 -6.33
N PHE A 64 -3.00 20.06 -6.20
CA PHE A 64 -3.73 21.23 -6.70
C PHE A 64 -3.94 21.18 -8.21
N PHE A 65 -2.88 20.90 -8.97
CA PHE A 65 -2.97 20.76 -10.43
C PHE A 65 -4.01 19.71 -10.83
N ARG A 66 -3.95 18.51 -10.23
CA ARG A 66 -4.89 17.41 -10.55
C ARG A 66 -6.32 17.75 -10.16
N ARG A 67 -6.53 18.41 -9.01
CA ARG A 67 -7.86 18.86 -8.58
C ARG A 67 -8.43 19.89 -9.56
N ARG A 68 -7.62 20.86 -9.99
CA ARG A 68 -8.02 21.86 -11.00
C ARG A 68 -8.37 21.20 -12.33
N LEU A 69 -7.52 20.29 -12.81
CA LEU A 69 -7.76 19.58 -14.07
C LEU A 69 -9.06 18.79 -14.04
N ARG A 70 -9.32 18.01 -12.98
CA ARG A 70 -10.57 17.25 -12.86
C ARG A 70 -11.80 18.15 -12.85
N LYS A 71 -11.78 19.26 -12.13
CA LYS A 71 -12.89 20.24 -12.15
C LYS A 71 -13.13 20.82 -13.55
N LYS A 72 -12.06 21.07 -14.32
CA LYS A 72 -12.17 21.55 -15.71
C LYS A 72 -12.77 20.48 -16.62
N VAL A 73 -12.32 19.23 -16.50
CA VAL A 73 -12.86 18.10 -17.26
C VAL A 73 -14.34 17.90 -16.95
N LEU A 74 -14.73 17.94 -15.67
CA LEU A 74 -16.14 17.84 -15.29
C LEU A 74 -16.96 19.00 -15.85
N LEU A 75 -16.52 20.25 -15.69
CA LEU A 75 -17.27 21.40 -16.22
C LEU A 75 -17.48 21.29 -17.74
N LYS A 76 -16.46 20.80 -18.48
CA LYS A 76 -16.58 20.57 -19.92
C LYS A 76 -17.68 19.55 -20.21
N ALA A 77 -17.63 18.38 -19.57
CA ALA A 77 -18.65 17.34 -19.74
C ALA A 77 -20.05 17.81 -19.33
N LEU A 78 -20.18 18.55 -18.22
CA LEU A 78 -21.47 19.13 -17.80
C LEU A 78 -22.02 20.12 -18.84
N SER A 79 -21.16 20.93 -19.48
CA SER A 79 -21.60 21.88 -20.51
C SER A 79 -22.08 21.20 -21.79
N GLU A 80 -21.45 20.09 -22.18
CA GLU A 80 -21.83 19.31 -23.36
C GLU A 80 -23.22 18.66 -23.19
N HIS A 81 -23.64 18.42 -21.93
CA HIS A 81 -24.93 17.81 -21.59
C HIS A 81 -25.93 18.79 -20.97
N SER A 82 -25.72 20.11 -21.08
CA SER A 82 -26.63 21.14 -20.52
C SER A 82 -26.91 20.99 -19.02
N MET A 83 -25.91 20.53 -18.26
CA MET A 83 -25.96 20.36 -16.80
C MET A 83 -25.22 21.48 -16.06
N CYS A 84 -24.82 22.55 -16.74
CA CYS A 84 -24.31 23.76 -16.11
C CYS A 84 -24.53 24.98 -17.03
N PRO A 85 -24.41 26.21 -16.51
CA PRO A 85 -24.64 27.43 -17.30
C PRO A 85 -23.64 27.69 -18.43
N LEU A 86 -22.58 26.87 -18.57
CA LEU A 86 -21.57 27.04 -19.60
C LEU A 86 -21.97 26.36 -20.91
N LYS A 87 -21.46 26.90 -22.02
CA LYS A 87 -21.56 26.33 -23.37
C LYS A 87 -20.16 26.05 -23.93
N ALA A 88 -20.08 25.28 -25.02
CA ALA A 88 -18.80 24.95 -25.66
C ALA A 88 -17.93 26.19 -25.97
N GLN A 89 -18.54 27.29 -26.43
CA GLN A 89 -17.86 28.56 -26.73
C GLN A 89 -17.14 29.17 -25.53
N ASP A 90 -17.63 28.94 -24.31
CA ASP A 90 -17.02 29.46 -23.08
C ASP A 90 -15.66 28.79 -22.82
N PHE A 91 -15.50 27.53 -23.21
CA PHE A 91 -14.22 26.81 -23.07
C PHE A 91 -13.18 27.27 -24.07
N GLU A 92 -13.59 27.61 -25.30
CA GLU A 92 -12.68 28.20 -26.30
C GLU A 92 -12.24 29.60 -25.88
N THR A 93 -13.17 30.43 -25.42
CA THR A 93 -12.88 31.75 -24.85
C THR A 93 -11.90 31.63 -23.69
N TRP A 94 -12.17 30.74 -22.72
CA TRP A 94 -11.28 30.50 -21.59
C TRP A 94 -9.90 30.00 -22.04
N LYS A 95 -9.82 29.15 -23.06
CA LYS A 95 -8.55 28.65 -23.60
C LYS A 95 -7.70 29.76 -24.21
N GLN A 96 -8.33 30.72 -24.90
CA GLN A 96 -7.68 31.87 -25.54
C GLN A 96 -7.28 32.93 -24.51
N THR A 97 -8.23 33.43 -23.72
CA THR A 97 -8.04 34.55 -22.80
C THR A 97 -7.41 34.17 -21.46
N LYS A 98 -7.32 32.86 -21.16
CA LYS A 98 -6.93 32.32 -19.85
C LYS A 98 -7.78 32.81 -18.67
N THR A 99 -8.91 33.45 -18.94
CA THR A 99 -9.80 34.05 -17.93
C THR A 99 -10.98 33.12 -17.68
N PHE A 100 -11.29 32.84 -16.41
CA PHE A 100 -12.36 31.93 -16.02
C PHE A 100 -13.73 32.65 -16.05
N PRO A 101 -14.80 32.05 -16.60
CA PRO A 101 -16.12 32.69 -16.74
C PRO A 101 -16.88 32.75 -15.41
N GLU A 102 -16.39 33.54 -14.46
CA GLU A 102 -16.90 33.63 -13.09
C GLU A 102 -18.33 34.18 -13.03
N ALA A 103 -18.63 35.24 -13.79
CA ALA A 103 -19.96 35.87 -13.80
C ALA A 103 -21.08 34.90 -14.20
N LYS A 104 -20.85 34.04 -15.21
CA LYS A 104 -21.84 33.04 -15.65
C LYS A 104 -22.09 31.94 -14.61
N LEU A 105 -21.11 31.68 -13.76
CA LEU A 105 -21.17 30.62 -12.76
C LEU A 105 -21.52 31.14 -11.36
N ALA A 106 -21.59 32.45 -11.15
CA ALA A 106 -21.77 33.04 -9.83
C ALA A 106 -23.05 32.56 -9.14
N ALA A 107 -24.21 32.68 -9.81
CA ALA A 107 -25.49 32.21 -9.29
C ALA A 107 -25.50 30.70 -9.08
N TRP A 108 -24.95 29.94 -10.04
CA TRP A 108 -24.85 28.49 -9.94
C TRP A 108 -23.95 28.04 -8.76
N PHE A 109 -22.85 28.74 -8.51
CA PHE A 109 -21.98 28.47 -7.36
C PHE A 109 -22.61 28.85 -6.03
N ALA A 110 -23.48 29.86 -6.00
CA ALA A 110 -24.22 30.28 -4.82
C ALA A 110 -25.24 29.23 -4.35
N LEU A 111 -25.75 28.38 -5.25
CA LEU A 111 -26.63 27.26 -4.88
C LEU A 111 -25.99 26.37 -3.82
N ASN A 112 -26.75 26.06 -2.75
CA ASN A 112 -26.29 25.24 -1.65
C ASN A 112 -26.17 23.77 -2.08
N PRO A 113 -24.94 23.22 -2.22
CA PRO A 113 -24.80 21.87 -2.73
C PRO A 113 -25.21 20.79 -1.73
N TYR A 114 -25.28 21.08 -0.43
CA TYR A 114 -25.73 20.10 0.57
C TYR A 114 -27.23 19.93 0.52
N GLU A 115 -27.96 21.04 0.41
CA GLU A 115 -29.39 21.05 0.19
C GLU A 115 -29.76 20.34 -1.12
N LEU A 116 -29.08 20.66 -2.23
CA LEU A 116 -29.32 20.00 -3.52
C LEU A 116 -29.10 18.48 -3.45
N ARG A 117 -28.07 18.02 -2.74
CA ARG A 117 -27.83 16.58 -2.54
C ARG A 117 -28.95 15.91 -1.76
N ASN A 118 -29.51 16.59 -0.76
CA ASN A 118 -30.66 16.10 -0.01
C ASN A 118 -31.96 16.12 -0.86
N ARG A 119 -32.20 17.18 -1.63
CA ARG A 119 -33.38 17.29 -2.50
C ARG A 119 -33.36 16.21 -3.59
N ALA A 120 -32.20 15.98 -4.22
CA ALA A 120 -32.05 15.03 -5.33
C ALA A 120 -32.41 13.56 -5.01
N VAL A 121 -32.46 13.16 -3.73
CA VAL A 121 -32.90 11.80 -3.35
C VAL A 121 -34.41 11.73 -3.05
N ASN A 122 -35.05 12.88 -2.85
CA ASN A 122 -36.44 12.98 -2.41
C ASN A 122 -37.38 13.53 -3.51
N GLU A 123 -36.90 14.42 -4.38
CA GLU A 123 -37.70 15.14 -5.37
C GLU A 123 -36.90 15.39 -6.67
N PRO A 124 -37.59 15.64 -7.82
CA PRO A 124 -36.91 16.05 -9.05
C PRO A 124 -36.22 17.40 -8.89
N ILE A 125 -35.01 17.53 -9.45
CA ILE A 125 -34.25 18.79 -9.49
C ILE A 125 -33.82 19.12 -10.92
N ALA A 126 -33.54 20.38 -11.25
CA ALA A 126 -33.11 20.74 -12.60
C ALA A 126 -31.75 20.10 -12.97
N LEU A 127 -31.51 19.86 -14.27
CA LEU A 127 -30.23 19.30 -14.73
C LEU A 127 -29.02 20.17 -14.36
N GLU A 128 -29.19 21.49 -14.34
CA GLU A 128 -28.15 22.40 -13.86
C GLU A 128 -27.89 22.25 -12.35
N GLU A 129 -28.92 22.05 -11.54
CA GLU A 129 -28.78 21.76 -10.10
C GLU A 129 -28.08 20.42 -9.88
N LEU A 130 -28.39 19.41 -10.69
CA LEU A 130 -27.70 18.11 -10.66
C LEU A 130 -26.22 18.28 -11.02
N GLY A 131 -25.87 19.06 -12.05
CA GLY A 131 -24.46 19.35 -12.30
C GLY A 131 -23.77 20.08 -11.15
N ARG A 132 -24.50 20.93 -10.41
CA ARG A 132 -23.95 21.69 -9.28
C ARG A 132 -23.55 20.79 -8.12
N LEU A 133 -24.35 19.77 -7.82
CA LEU A 133 -24.00 18.79 -6.79
C LEU A 133 -22.86 17.88 -7.25
N LEU A 134 -22.80 17.47 -8.53
CA LEU A 134 -21.67 16.72 -9.08
C LEU A 134 -20.36 17.53 -8.98
N TYR A 135 -20.42 18.83 -9.24
CA TYR A 135 -19.29 19.75 -9.05
C TYR A 135 -18.85 19.84 -7.58
N HIS A 136 -19.77 19.72 -6.63
CA HIS A 136 -19.41 19.63 -5.22
C HIS A 136 -18.73 18.29 -4.88
N ILE A 137 -19.24 17.17 -5.39
CA ILE A 137 -18.64 15.83 -5.16
C ILE A 137 -17.20 15.79 -5.69
N ILE A 138 -16.92 16.28 -6.90
CA ILE A 138 -15.55 16.22 -7.45
C ILE A 138 -14.54 17.07 -6.67
N GLN A 139 -15.01 18.12 -5.99
CA GLN A 139 -14.16 18.94 -5.14
C GLN A 139 -13.67 18.19 -3.90
N ARG A 140 -14.50 17.29 -3.36
CA ARG A 140 -14.28 16.51 -2.15
C ARG A 140 -14.96 15.15 -2.31
N ARG A 141 -14.22 14.17 -2.81
CA ARG A 141 -14.74 12.84 -3.16
C ARG A 141 -14.33 11.74 -2.19
N GLY A 142 -14.05 12.09 -0.94
CA GLY A 142 -13.63 11.15 0.09
C GLY A 142 -12.25 10.51 -0.11
N PHE A 143 -11.76 9.91 0.97
CA PHE A 143 -10.54 9.11 1.01
C PHE A 143 -10.76 7.76 0.31
N LEU A 144 -9.83 7.39 -0.57
CA LEU A 144 -9.80 6.07 -1.20
C LEU A 144 -8.61 5.31 -0.63
N SER A 145 -8.89 4.18 0.03
CA SER A 145 -7.83 3.25 0.43
C SER A 145 -7.32 2.56 -0.83
N ASN A 146 -6.07 2.85 -1.23
CA ASN A 146 -5.44 2.25 -2.41
C ASN A 146 -4.54 1.06 -2.03
N SER A 147 -4.79 0.43 -0.89
CA SER A 147 -3.98 -0.68 -0.41
C SER A 147 -4.82 -1.64 0.42
N ARG A 148 -4.65 -2.94 0.17
CA ARG A 148 -5.13 -4.00 1.07
C ARG A 148 -4.52 -3.90 2.48
N LYS A 149 -3.37 -3.24 2.60
CA LYS A 149 -2.66 -2.95 3.86
C LYS A 149 -3.14 -1.67 4.55
N GLY A 150 -4.06 -0.92 3.93
CA GLY A 150 -4.50 0.37 4.45
C GLY A 150 -5.29 0.21 5.74
N GLY A 151 -4.62 0.42 6.89
CA GLY A 151 -5.18 0.55 8.24
C GLY A 151 -5.92 -0.69 8.77
N THR A 152 -5.69 -1.06 10.02
CA THR A 152 -6.78 -1.68 10.77
C THR A 152 -7.90 -0.66 10.89
N ASP A 153 -9.15 -1.10 11.00
CA ASP A 153 -10.32 -0.21 11.21
C ASP A 153 -10.22 0.57 12.55
N ASP A 154 -9.10 0.46 13.26
CA ASP A 154 -8.72 1.14 14.51
C ASP A 154 -7.83 2.38 14.35
N GLY A 155 -7.38 2.71 13.13
CA GLY A 155 -6.49 3.85 12.90
C GLY A 155 -7.11 5.22 13.17
N ALA A 156 -6.29 6.27 13.32
CA ALA A 156 -6.75 7.65 13.61
C ALA A 156 -7.72 8.23 12.54
N ILE A 157 -7.69 7.73 11.30
CA ILE A 157 -8.65 8.12 10.26
C ILE A 157 -10.05 7.53 10.53
N PHE A 158 -10.12 6.33 11.11
CA PHE A 158 -11.36 5.63 11.43
C PHE A 158 -11.98 6.11 12.74
N LYS A 159 -11.16 6.29 13.80
CA LYS A 159 -11.61 6.80 15.11
C LYS A 159 -11.78 8.32 15.15
N GLY A 160 -11.04 9.05 14.30
CA GLY A 160 -10.98 10.51 14.34
C GLY A 160 -9.92 11.03 15.32
N ASN A 161 -9.92 12.35 15.51
CA ASN A 161 -9.02 13.03 16.44
C ASN A 161 -9.85 13.96 17.34
N LEU A 162 -10.01 13.56 18.61
CA LEU A 162 -10.78 14.32 19.60
C LEU A 162 -10.16 15.70 19.90
N LYS A 163 -8.83 15.81 19.91
CA LYS A 163 -8.15 17.10 20.16
C LYS A 163 -8.44 18.14 19.08
N GLU A 164 -8.61 17.69 17.84
CA GLU A 164 -8.95 18.54 16.69
C GLU A 164 -10.46 18.58 16.39
N GLY A 165 -11.29 17.89 17.21
CA GLY A 165 -12.73 17.72 16.97
C GLY A 165 -13.05 17.05 15.62
N LYS A 166 -12.12 16.24 15.10
CA LYS A 166 -12.20 15.66 13.76
C LYS A 166 -12.88 14.29 13.82
N ILE A 167 -14.05 14.18 13.21
CA ILE A 167 -14.86 12.96 13.29
C ILE A 167 -14.27 11.87 12.40
N GLY A 168 -14.22 10.65 12.93
CA GLY A 168 -13.75 9.47 12.24
C GLY A 168 -14.70 8.94 11.16
N ILE A 169 -14.18 8.06 10.31
CA ILE A 169 -15.00 7.36 9.30
C ILE A 169 -16.13 6.57 9.98
N THR A 170 -15.84 5.81 11.05
CA THR A 170 -16.79 4.89 11.69
C THR A 170 -18.01 5.63 12.24
N ALA A 171 -17.77 6.70 12.99
CA ALA A 171 -18.85 7.55 13.52
C ALA A 171 -19.70 8.18 12.40
N THR A 172 -19.09 8.54 11.28
CA THR A 172 -19.87 9.02 10.11
C THR A 172 -20.68 7.88 9.51
N GLN A 173 -20.12 6.68 9.34
CA GLN A 173 -20.82 5.52 8.78
C GLN A 173 -22.03 5.09 9.61
N GLU A 174 -21.94 5.11 10.94
CA GLU A 174 -23.05 4.81 11.83
C GLU A 174 -24.25 5.74 11.58
N LYS A 175 -23.99 7.03 11.33
CA LYS A 175 -25.04 8.02 11.00
C LYS A 175 -25.62 7.86 9.58
N LEU A 176 -24.92 7.15 8.68
CA LEU A 176 -25.38 6.89 7.32
C LEU A 176 -26.30 5.68 7.21
N GLN A 177 -26.43 4.85 8.26
CA GLN A 177 -27.32 3.69 8.21
C GLN A 177 -28.78 4.06 7.91
N GLU A 178 -29.15 5.33 8.11
CA GLU A 178 -30.50 5.87 7.91
C GLU A 178 -30.62 6.79 6.69
N THR A 179 -29.52 7.17 6.01
CA THR A 179 -29.56 8.18 4.94
C THR A 179 -28.28 8.28 4.09
N THR A 180 -28.29 9.12 3.04
CA THR A 180 -27.08 9.40 2.23
C THR A 180 -26.13 10.38 2.91
N LEU A 181 -24.86 10.40 2.46
CA LEU A 181 -23.89 11.38 2.95
C LEU A 181 -24.35 12.83 2.70
N GLY A 182 -25.00 13.12 1.58
CA GLY A 182 -25.54 14.44 1.28
C GLY A 182 -26.59 14.88 2.28
N SER A 183 -27.59 14.03 2.49
CA SER A 183 -28.68 14.24 3.42
C SER A 183 -28.21 14.40 4.86
N TYR A 184 -27.29 13.53 5.33
CA TYR A 184 -26.70 13.69 6.66
C TYR A 184 -25.89 14.99 6.79
N LEU A 185 -25.06 15.32 5.81
CA LEU A 185 -24.29 16.58 5.85
C LEU A 185 -25.18 17.83 5.76
N TYR A 186 -26.38 17.70 5.18
CA TYR A 186 -27.39 18.74 5.17
C TYR A 186 -28.12 18.86 6.53
N SER A 187 -28.40 17.75 7.21
CA SER A 187 -29.08 17.80 8.52
C SER A 187 -28.25 18.50 9.60
N ILE A 188 -26.92 18.45 9.48
CA ILE A 188 -25.97 19.19 10.33
C ILE A 188 -25.51 20.52 9.71
N TYR A 189 -26.11 20.94 8.60
CA TYR A 189 -25.76 22.21 7.96
C TYR A 189 -26.23 23.38 8.83
N PRO A 190 -25.39 24.42 9.05
CA PRO A 190 -25.79 25.58 9.82
C PRO A 190 -27.05 26.22 9.23
N LYS A 191 -28.07 26.44 10.08
CA LYS A 191 -29.29 27.12 9.67
C LYS A 191 -28.96 28.54 9.21
N GLU A 192 -29.58 28.95 8.12
CA GLU A 192 -29.39 30.28 7.57
C GLU A 192 -29.74 31.35 8.60
N ASN A 193 -28.95 32.42 8.64
CA ASN A 193 -29.10 33.54 9.58
C ASN A 193 -29.01 33.18 11.08
N GLN A 194 -28.54 31.98 11.43
CA GLN A 194 -28.25 31.65 12.83
C GLN A 194 -26.77 31.89 13.16
N PRO A 195 -26.46 32.54 14.31
CA PRO A 195 -25.08 32.74 14.74
C PRO A 195 -24.40 31.41 15.02
N PHE A 196 -23.10 31.35 14.76
CA PHE A 196 -22.30 30.17 15.10
C PHE A 196 -22.33 29.93 16.62
N GLN A 197 -22.68 28.70 17.02
CA GLN A 197 -22.58 28.24 18.41
C GLN A 197 -21.31 27.39 18.59
N GLN A 198 -20.58 27.64 19.68
CA GLN A 198 -19.42 26.84 20.03
C GLN A 198 -19.83 25.38 20.32
N GLY A 199 -19.11 24.42 19.76
CA GLY A 199 -19.45 22.99 19.85
C GLY A 199 -20.31 22.47 18.70
N LEU A 200 -20.78 23.32 17.79
CA LEU A 200 -21.46 22.85 16.58
C LEU A 200 -20.57 21.96 15.74
N GLU A 201 -21.15 20.84 15.32
CA GLU A 201 -20.50 19.86 14.48
C GLU A 201 -20.16 20.45 13.12
N ARG A 202 -18.86 20.58 12.80
CA ARG A 202 -18.44 21.12 11.51
C ARG A 202 -18.63 20.07 10.42
N ILE A 203 -19.42 20.39 9.41
CA ILE A 203 -19.66 19.54 8.22
C ILE A 203 -18.35 18.97 7.64
N ARG A 204 -17.33 19.82 7.50
CA ARG A 204 -16.07 19.47 6.82
C ARG A 204 -14.98 18.93 7.74
N ASN A 205 -15.18 18.96 9.06
CA ASN A 205 -14.17 18.48 10.02
C ASN A 205 -14.33 16.99 10.31
N ARG A 206 -14.35 16.18 9.25
CA ARG A 206 -14.53 14.73 9.35
C ARG A 206 -13.82 13.99 8.23
N TYR A 207 -13.50 12.73 8.48
CA TYR A 207 -13.05 11.82 7.44
C TYR A 207 -14.26 11.17 6.77
N THR A 208 -14.26 11.16 5.44
CA THR A 208 -15.28 10.49 4.61
C THR A 208 -14.59 9.57 3.63
N THR A 209 -15.22 8.45 3.28
CA THR A 209 -14.65 7.48 2.32
C THR A 209 -15.18 7.72 0.92
N ARG A 210 -14.44 7.25 -0.08
CA ARG A 210 -14.89 7.26 -1.48
C ARG A 210 -16.23 6.54 -1.65
N LYS A 211 -16.41 5.42 -0.95
CA LYS A 211 -17.63 4.60 -1.00
C LYS A 211 -18.87 5.42 -0.65
N MET A 212 -18.82 6.24 0.41
CA MET A 212 -19.96 7.11 0.79
C MET A 212 -20.44 8.01 -0.36
N TYR A 213 -19.51 8.58 -1.13
CA TYR A 213 -19.87 9.45 -2.27
C TYR A 213 -20.35 8.65 -3.49
N VAL A 214 -19.86 7.42 -3.66
CA VAL A 214 -20.27 6.55 -4.76
C VAL A 214 -21.69 6.06 -4.49
N ASP A 215 -21.95 5.52 -3.30
CA ASP A 215 -23.27 5.01 -2.90
C ASP A 215 -24.33 6.15 -3.01
N GLU A 216 -23.98 7.36 -2.60
CA GLU A 216 -24.84 8.54 -2.77
C GLU A 216 -25.04 8.91 -4.25
N PHE A 217 -23.98 8.90 -5.07
CA PHE A 217 -24.08 9.21 -6.49
C PHE A 217 -25.01 8.21 -7.20
N GLU A 218 -24.85 6.92 -6.95
CA GLU A 218 -25.67 5.87 -7.55
C GLU A 218 -27.15 6.07 -7.19
N LEU A 219 -27.46 6.33 -5.91
CA LEU A 219 -28.83 6.57 -5.48
C LEU A 219 -29.43 7.83 -6.12
N ILE A 220 -28.69 8.95 -6.13
CA ILE A 220 -29.14 10.19 -6.77
C ILE A 220 -29.39 9.94 -8.26
N TRP A 221 -28.49 9.24 -8.94
CA TRP A 221 -28.62 8.97 -10.37
C TRP A 221 -29.88 8.16 -10.67
N ASP A 222 -30.11 7.08 -9.92
CA ASP A 222 -31.24 6.17 -10.14
C ASP A 222 -32.59 6.84 -9.82
N LYS A 223 -32.62 7.78 -8.86
CA LYS A 223 -33.79 8.61 -8.58
C LYS A 223 -34.04 9.63 -9.68
N GLN A 224 -33.03 10.40 -10.05
CA GLN A 224 -33.19 11.49 -11.01
C GLN A 224 -33.40 10.99 -12.45
N ALA A 225 -32.90 9.81 -12.81
CA ALA A 225 -33.13 9.21 -14.13
C ALA A 225 -34.62 8.91 -14.42
N GLN A 226 -35.45 8.79 -13.37
CA GLN A 226 -36.90 8.62 -13.52
C GLN A 226 -37.58 9.89 -14.02
N TYR A 227 -37.00 11.06 -13.76
CA TYR A 227 -37.54 12.37 -14.15
C TYR A 227 -36.86 12.96 -15.39
N HIS A 228 -35.62 12.54 -15.68
CA HIS A 228 -34.82 13.09 -16.77
C HIS A 228 -34.36 12.01 -17.76
N LYS A 229 -35.01 11.95 -18.92
CA LYS A 229 -34.65 11.01 -20.02
C LYS A 229 -33.19 11.12 -20.50
N ALA A 230 -32.57 12.29 -20.30
CA ALA A 230 -31.16 12.51 -20.66
C ALA A 230 -30.18 11.69 -19.81
N LEU A 231 -30.57 11.26 -18.60
CA LEU A 231 -29.71 10.52 -17.67
C LEU A 231 -29.69 9.02 -18.01
N ASN A 232 -28.99 8.68 -19.09
CA ASN A 232 -28.82 7.31 -19.54
C ASN A 232 -27.55 6.64 -18.94
N GLN A 233 -27.36 5.36 -19.25
CA GLN A 233 -26.23 4.57 -18.75
C GLN A 233 -24.87 5.06 -19.25
N GLU A 234 -24.82 5.64 -20.46
CA GLU A 234 -23.59 6.21 -21.02
C GLU A 234 -23.12 7.41 -20.19
N LEU A 235 -24.04 8.34 -19.88
CA LEU A 235 -23.75 9.48 -19.02
C LEU A 235 -23.43 9.04 -17.57
N LYS A 236 -24.10 8.01 -17.05
CA LYS A 236 -23.79 7.44 -15.73
C LYS A 236 -22.34 6.96 -15.65
N THR A 237 -21.91 6.26 -16.70
CA THR A 237 -20.54 5.75 -16.86
C THR A 237 -19.53 6.88 -17.01
N LEU A 238 -19.88 7.93 -17.77
CA LEU A 238 -19.03 9.11 -17.96
C LEU A 238 -18.74 9.83 -16.63
N PHE A 239 -19.77 10.11 -15.84
CA PHE A 239 -19.61 10.90 -14.61
C PHE A 239 -19.15 10.08 -13.42
N GLY A 240 -19.83 8.97 -13.11
CA GLY A 240 -19.65 8.21 -11.88
C GLY A 240 -18.77 6.99 -12.05
N GLY A 241 -19.31 5.98 -12.74
CA GLY A 241 -18.92 4.57 -12.79
C GLY A 241 -17.52 4.18 -12.31
N ARG A 242 -17.36 3.07 -11.59
CA ARG A 242 -16.03 2.60 -11.14
C ARG A 242 -15.72 1.24 -11.71
N LYS A 243 -14.45 1.01 -12.07
CA LYS A 243 -13.96 -0.32 -12.45
C LYS A 243 -14.27 -1.39 -11.40
N LEU A 244 -14.16 -1.00 -10.13
CA LEU A 244 -14.44 -1.86 -8.99
C LEU A 244 -15.92 -2.26 -8.88
N ASP A 245 -16.83 -1.50 -9.48
CA ASP A 245 -18.28 -1.77 -9.43
C ASP A 245 -18.79 -2.34 -10.77
N GLY A 246 -17.89 -2.86 -11.63
CA GLY A 246 -18.24 -3.51 -12.90
C GLY A 246 -18.29 -2.60 -14.13
N TYR A 247 -17.91 -1.32 -14.01
CA TYR A 247 -17.79 -0.44 -15.16
C TYR A 247 -16.48 -0.68 -15.94
N GLN A 248 -16.47 -0.36 -17.23
CA GLN A 248 -15.26 -0.49 -18.07
C GLN A 248 -14.13 0.45 -17.60
N GLU A 249 -14.48 1.68 -17.22
CA GLU A 249 -13.55 2.71 -16.80
C GLU A 249 -14.09 3.48 -15.58
N ASP A 250 -13.18 4.13 -14.85
CA ASP A 250 -13.58 5.06 -13.80
C ASP A 250 -14.10 6.37 -14.42
N GLY A 251 -15.31 6.78 -14.06
CA GLY A 251 -15.92 8.04 -14.44
C GLY A 251 -15.18 9.25 -13.86
N ILE A 252 -15.49 10.44 -14.39
CA ILE A 252 -14.79 11.70 -14.10
C ILE A 252 -14.72 11.98 -12.59
N LEU A 253 -15.79 11.70 -11.84
CA LEU A 253 -15.89 11.96 -10.41
C LEU A 253 -14.89 11.12 -9.63
N PHE A 254 -14.71 9.86 -9.97
CA PHE A 254 -14.00 8.90 -9.13
C PHE A 254 -12.65 8.44 -9.70
N HIS A 255 -12.33 8.73 -10.96
CA HIS A 255 -11.03 8.41 -11.55
C HIS A 255 -9.86 8.93 -10.72
N GLN A 256 -8.96 8.02 -10.37
CA GLN A 256 -7.70 8.29 -9.70
C GLN A 256 -6.55 7.54 -10.38
N ARG A 257 -5.45 8.25 -10.63
CA ARG A 257 -4.25 7.62 -11.20
C ARG A 257 -3.69 6.57 -10.23
N PRO A 258 -3.24 5.41 -10.74
CA PRO A 258 -2.57 4.42 -9.90
C PRO A 258 -1.28 4.98 -9.29
N LEU A 259 -0.80 4.31 -8.25
CA LEU A 259 0.52 4.60 -7.69
C LEU A 259 1.59 4.37 -8.76
N ARG A 260 2.64 5.20 -8.73
CA ARG A 260 3.77 5.00 -9.62
C ARG A 260 4.53 3.75 -9.20
N SER A 261 4.93 2.94 -10.18
CA SER A 261 5.81 1.80 -9.94
C SER A 261 7.11 2.25 -9.28
N GLN A 262 7.44 1.61 -8.16
CA GLN A 262 8.68 1.79 -7.42
C GLN A 262 9.69 0.68 -7.69
N LYS A 263 9.44 -0.19 -8.68
CA LYS A 263 10.31 -1.35 -8.99
C LYS A 263 11.77 -0.96 -9.25
N HIS A 264 12.00 0.21 -9.84
CA HIS A 264 13.35 0.75 -10.12
C HIS A 264 14.13 1.17 -8.86
N LEU A 265 13.49 1.28 -7.70
CA LEU A 265 14.15 1.60 -6.42
C LEU A 265 14.63 0.33 -5.70
N VAL A 266 14.26 -0.85 -6.19
CA VAL A 266 14.71 -2.12 -5.62
C VAL A 266 16.16 -2.34 -6.00
N GLY A 267 17.03 -2.50 -5.00
CA GLY A 267 18.45 -2.79 -5.23
C GLY A 267 18.68 -4.14 -5.92
N ASN A 268 19.88 -4.30 -6.48
CA ASN A 268 20.27 -5.51 -7.20
C ASN A 268 20.90 -6.56 -6.28
N CYS A 269 20.91 -7.80 -6.74
CA CYS A 269 21.51 -8.94 -6.07
C CYS A 269 23.03 -8.86 -6.07
N SER A 270 23.67 -9.23 -4.95
CA SER A 270 25.13 -9.26 -4.83
C SER A 270 25.80 -10.27 -5.78
N PHE A 271 25.13 -11.39 -6.10
CA PHE A 271 25.65 -12.42 -7.02
C PHE A 271 25.18 -12.23 -8.47
N GLU A 272 24.13 -11.44 -8.70
CA GLU A 272 23.53 -11.22 -10.02
C GLU A 272 23.24 -9.71 -10.19
N PRO A 273 24.25 -8.87 -10.45
CA PRO A 273 24.13 -7.41 -10.38
C PRO A 273 23.12 -6.79 -11.37
N THR A 274 22.68 -7.55 -12.38
CA THR A 274 21.65 -7.15 -13.36
C THR A 274 20.23 -7.50 -12.91
N LYS A 275 20.06 -8.23 -11.81
CA LYS A 275 18.76 -8.71 -11.32
C LYS A 275 18.42 -8.08 -9.98
N THR A 276 17.17 -7.65 -9.85
CA THR A 276 16.65 -7.11 -8.60
C THR A 276 16.55 -8.18 -7.52
N LYS A 277 16.63 -7.75 -6.27
CA LYS A 277 16.42 -8.60 -5.09
C LYS A 277 15.03 -9.24 -5.08
N CYS A 278 14.95 -10.45 -4.52
CA CYS A 278 13.71 -11.23 -4.42
C CYS A 278 12.83 -10.69 -3.27
N PRO A 279 11.50 -10.56 -3.42
CA PRO A 279 10.61 -10.23 -2.31
C PRO A 279 10.72 -11.23 -1.15
N LEU A 280 10.63 -10.75 0.10
CA LEU A 280 10.71 -11.62 1.28
C LEU A 280 9.54 -12.62 1.37
N SER A 281 8.41 -12.31 0.74
CA SER A 281 7.24 -13.18 0.70
C SER A 281 7.29 -14.24 -0.39
N ALA A 282 8.27 -14.20 -1.30
CA ALA A 282 8.32 -15.14 -2.42
C ALA A 282 8.55 -16.57 -1.92
N ILE A 283 7.77 -17.53 -2.43
CA ILE A 283 7.82 -18.93 -1.98
C ILE A 283 9.24 -19.51 -2.01
N PRO A 284 10.03 -19.37 -3.10
CA PRO A 284 11.40 -19.91 -3.13
C PRO A 284 12.33 -19.26 -2.08
N PHE A 285 12.09 -18.01 -1.70
CA PHE A 285 12.90 -17.34 -0.69
C PHE A 285 12.55 -17.83 0.72
N GLU A 286 11.27 -18.05 1.03
CA GLU A 286 10.88 -18.63 2.31
C GLU A 286 11.42 -20.06 2.46
N GLU A 287 11.36 -20.88 1.40
CA GLU A 287 11.99 -22.20 1.38
C GLU A 287 13.51 -22.12 1.62
N PHE A 288 14.19 -21.26 0.87
CA PHE A 288 15.62 -21.04 1.00
C PHE A 288 16.03 -20.68 2.43
N ARG A 289 15.30 -19.77 3.08
CA ARG A 289 15.65 -19.30 4.42
C ARG A 289 15.43 -20.39 5.49
N VAL A 290 14.37 -21.19 5.34
CA VAL A 290 14.11 -22.33 6.22
C VAL A 290 15.21 -23.38 6.07
N TRP A 291 15.53 -23.81 4.85
CA TRP A 291 16.56 -24.81 4.62
C TRP A 291 17.95 -24.34 5.03
N GLN A 292 18.26 -23.06 4.79
CA GLN A 292 19.50 -22.44 5.27
C GLN A 292 19.64 -22.58 6.79
N TRP A 293 18.58 -22.29 7.55
CA TRP A 293 18.60 -22.42 9.01
C TRP A 293 18.65 -23.88 9.45
N VAL A 294 17.82 -24.75 8.87
CA VAL A 294 17.76 -26.19 9.23
C VAL A 294 19.14 -26.86 9.09
N ASN A 295 19.92 -26.48 8.08
CA ASN A 295 21.27 -27.02 7.87
C ASN A 295 22.30 -26.57 8.91
N THR A 296 21.98 -25.59 9.75
CA THR A 296 22.83 -25.19 10.88
C THR A 296 22.58 -26.01 12.14
N VAL A 297 21.44 -26.69 12.26
CA VAL A 297 21.03 -27.40 13.48
C VAL A 297 21.97 -28.59 13.73
N GLU A 298 22.45 -28.66 14.97
CA GLU A 298 23.31 -29.75 15.44
C GLU A 298 22.99 -30.06 16.90
N TYR A 299 23.24 -31.30 17.30
CA TYR A 299 23.25 -31.71 18.69
C TYR A 299 24.53 -32.48 18.98
N ASN A 300 25.09 -32.29 20.17
CA ASN A 300 26.33 -32.96 20.62
C ASN A 300 27.49 -32.84 19.60
N GLY A 301 27.59 -31.69 18.93
CA GLY A 301 28.61 -31.41 17.91
C GLY A 301 28.42 -32.13 16.56
N LYS A 302 27.29 -32.81 16.34
CA LYS A 302 26.98 -33.52 15.08
C LYS A 302 25.76 -32.91 14.40
N LYS A 303 25.84 -32.77 13.07
CA LYS A 303 24.70 -32.34 12.24
C LYS A 303 23.59 -33.38 12.29
N ILE A 304 22.36 -32.89 12.31
CA ILE A 304 21.14 -33.73 12.23
C ILE A 304 21.05 -34.44 10.87
N THR A 305 20.33 -35.58 10.83
CA THR A 305 20.16 -36.37 9.61
C THR A 305 19.28 -35.66 8.59
N LEU A 306 19.33 -36.07 7.32
CA LEU A 306 18.48 -35.49 6.27
C LEU A 306 16.98 -35.66 6.59
N GLU A 307 16.58 -36.82 7.12
CA GLU A 307 15.20 -37.07 7.53
C GLU A 307 14.75 -36.13 8.67
N GLU A 308 15.63 -35.89 9.66
CA GLU A 308 15.35 -34.92 10.73
C GLU A 308 15.22 -33.50 10.15
N LYS A 309 16.09 -33.12 9.20
CA LYS A 309 16.03 -31.82 8.51
C LYS A 309 14.71 -31.64 7.78
N GLU A 310 14.25 -32.64 7.04
CA GLU A 310 12.97 -32.62 6.33
C GLU A 310 11.79 -32.43 7.28
N LYS A 311 11.78 -33.13 8.42
CA LYS A 311 10.75 -32.98 9.47
C LYS A 311 10.73 -31.55 10.03
N LEU A 312 11.90 -30.99 10.35
CA LEU A 312 12.01 -29.61 10.84
C LEU A 312 11.57 -28.59 9.78
N ALA A 313 11.99 -28.76 8.52
CA ALA A 313 11.62 -27.87 7.43
C ALA A 313 10.11 -27.87 7.21
N MET A 314 9.47 -29.04 7.18
CA MET A 314 8.01 -29.16 7.05
C MET A 314 7.26 -28.50 8.21
N PHE A 315 7.77 -28.65 9.43
CA PHE A 315 7.21 -27.97 10.60
C PHE A 315 7.34 -26.44 10.51
N LEU A 316 8.48 -25.92 10.02
CA LEU A 316 8.70 -24.49 9.81
C LEU A 316 7.93 -23.91 8.61
N PHE A 317 7.54 -24.74 7.64
CA PHE A 317 6.62 -24.34 6.59
C PHE A 317 5.19 -24.16 7.10
N THR A 318 4.82 -24.82 8.18
CA THR A 318 3.47 -24.74 8.76
C THR A 318 3.38 -23.83 9.99
N ASN A 319 4.52 -23.35 10.51
CA ASN A 319 4.59 -22.51 11.71
C ASN A 319 5.52 -21.31 11.50
N GLU A 320 5.01 -20.09 11.70
CA GLU A 320 5.79 -18.87 11.43
C GLU A 320 6.92 -18.62 12.44
N LYS A 321 6.66 -18.77 13.74
CA LYS A 321 7.61 -18.44 14.82
C LYS A 321 7.52 -19.38 16.03
N PRO A 322 7.70 -20.70 15.85
CA PRO A 322 7.71 -21.63 16.97
C PRO A 322 8.95 -21.44 17.86
N ASP A 323 8.81 -21.84 19.13
CA ASP A 323 9.95 -22.05 20.02
C ASP A 323 10.77 -23.26 19.59
N PHE A 324 12.09 -23.19 19.74
CA PHE A 324 12.99 -24.31 19.44
C PHE A 324 12.62 -25.59 20.18
N LYS A 325 12.08 -25.49 21.41
CA LYS A 325 11.55 -26.62 22.16
C LYS A 325 10.55 -27.47 21.36
N ARG A 326 9.70 -26.85 20.53
CA ARG A 326 8.73 -27.58 19.69
C ARG A 326 9.41 -28.34 18.56
N LEU A 327 10.50 -27.80 18.01
CA LEU A 327 11.29 -28.44 16.96
C LEU A 327 11.98 -29.71 17.48
N ARG A 328 12.50 -29.70 18.71
CA ARG A 328 13.06 -30.90 19.36
C ARG A 328 12.04 -32.04 19.47
N LYS A 329 10.80 -31.69 19.83
CA LYS A 329 9.67 -32.63 19.88
C LYS A 329 9.35 -33.24 18.52
N VAL A 330 9.41 -32.46 17.45
CA VAL A 330 9.15 -32.93 16.07
C VAL A 330 10.12 -34.03 15.62
N ILE A 331 11.38 -33.96 16.06
CA ILE A 331 12.39 -34.99 15.75
C ILE A 331 12.58 -36.03 16.87
N GLY A 332 11.77 -35.99 17.93
CA GLY A 332 11.84 -36.94 19.05
C GLY A 332 13.10 -36.83 19.91
N LYS A 333 13.70 -35.63 20.00
CA LYS A 333 14.96 -35.36 20.73
C LYS A 333 14.76 -34.45 21.94
N GLU A 334 13.76 -34.77 22.75
CA GLU A 334 13.36 -33.99 23.94
C GLU A 334 14.22 -34.27 25.18
N SER A 335 14.93 -35.39 25.20
CA SER A 335 15.83 -35.76 26.30
C SER A 335 16.97 -34.74 26.47
N ALA A 336 17.37 -34.48 27.71
CA ALA A 336 18.46 -33.56 28.07
C ALA A 336 19.84 -34.04 27.59
N GLU A 337 19.95 -35.29 27.15
CA GLU A 337 21.18 -35.85 26.55
C GLU A 337 21.52 -35.21 25.19
N TYR A 338 20.54 -34.60 24.51
CA TYR A 338 20.72 -33.93 23.24
C TYR A 338 20.99 -32.44 23.47
N LYS A 339 22.27 -32.05 23.50
CA LYS A 339 22.67 -30.65 23.66
C LYS A 339 22.72 -29.97 22.30
N PHE A 340 21.67 -29.21 21.98
CA PHE A 340 21.56 -28.46 20.74
C PHE A 340 22.35 -27.14 20.76
N ASN A 341 22.69 -26.64 19.58
CA ASN A 341 23.29 -25.31 19.39
C ASN A 341 22.29 -24.13 19.53
N TYR A 342 21.02 -24.42 19.83
CA TYR A 342 19.95 -23.45 20.05
C TYR A 342 19.31 -23.68 21.43
N LYS A 343 18.86 -22.60 22.06
CA LYS A 343 18.14 -22.65 23.34
C LYS A 343 16.66 -22.96 23.12
N ASP A 344 16.03 -23.61 24.10
CA ASP A 344 14.62 -24.03 24.01
C ASP A 344 13.65 -22.87 23.75
N ASP A 345 13.95 -21.67 24.25
CA ASP A 345 13.17 -20.43 24.13
C ASP A 345 13.50 -19.59 22.88
N ASP A 346 14.48 -20.00 22.07
CA ASP A 346 14.81 -19.31 20.83
C ASP A 346 13.62 -19.35 19.86
N LYS A 347 13.19 -18.17 19.41
CA LYS A 347 12.12 -18.01 18.42
C LYS A 347 12.68 -18.24 17.02
N ILE A 348 12.31 -19.37 16.42
CA ILE A 348 12.81 -19.74 15.10
C ILE A 348 11.89 -19.19 14.02
N VAL A 349 12.45 -18.43 13.07
CA VAL A 349 11.65 -17.82 12.01
C VAL A 349 11.39 -18.83 10.89
N GLY A 350 10.19 -19.40 10.86
CA GLY A 350 9.64 -20.20 9.77
C GLY A 350 9.10 -19.38 8.61
N ALA A 351 8.21 -19.97 7.82
CA ALA A 351 7.71 -19.39 6.57
C ALA A 351 6.38 -18.65 6.80
N TYR A 352 6.36 -17.32 6.65
CA TYR A 352 5.16 -16.51 6.91
C TYR A 352 4.07 -16.78 5.88
N THR A 353 4.43 -16.70 4.61
CA THR A 353 3.50 -16.84 3.49
C THR A 353 3.02 -18.27 3.38
N ILE A 354 3.95 -19.23 3.41
CA ILE A 354 3.63 -20.65 3.32
C ILE A 354 2.75 -21.08 4.50
N SER A 355 3.08 -20.71 5.76
CA SER A 355 2.32 -21.18 6.92
C SER A 355 0.88 -20.69 6.94
N HIS A 356 0.65 -19.46 6.46
CA HIS A 356 -0.70 -18.92 6.34
C HIS A 356 -1.45 -19.66 5.24
N LEU A 357 -0.87 -19.80 4.04
CA LEU A 357 -1.53 -20.43 2.90
C LEU A 357 -1.80 -21.92 3.11
N SER A 358 -0.91 -22.63 3.81
CA SER A 358 -1.08 -24.04 4.17
C SER A 358 -2.00 -24.26 5.38
N ASN A 359 -2.54 -23.20 5.99
CA ASN A 359 -3.49 -23.32 7.08
C ASN A 359 -4.84 -23.84 6.55
N LYS A 360 -5.56 -24.64 7.34
CA LYS A 360 -6.92 -25.12 7.02
C LYS A 360 -7.90 -23.99 6.71
N LYS A 361 -7.65 -22.79 7.21
CA LYS A 361 -8.38 -21.56 6.89
C LYS A 361 -8.36 -21.24 5.39
N PHE A 362 -7.29 -21.60 4.68
CA PHE A 362 -7.13 -21.38 3.23
C PHE A 362 -6.99 -22.71 2.49
N PHE A 363 -5.79 -23.07 2.01
CA PHE A 363 -5.59 -24.27 1.19
C PHE A 363 -5.28 -25.53 2.01
N GLY A 364 -4.96 -25.41 3.30
CA GLY A 364 -4.66 -26.57 4.14
C GLY A 364 -3.47 -27.39 3.63
N SER A 365 -3.49 -28.70 3.88
CA SER A 365 -2.44 -29.62 3.43
C SER A 365 -2.32 -29.72 1.90
N THR A 366 -3.40 -29.44 1.15
CA THR A 366 -3.37 -29.45 -0.33
C THR A 366 -2.39 -28.43 -0.91
N TRP A 367 -2.02 -27.40 -0.13
CA TRP A 367 -0.97 -26.47 -0.51
C TRP A 367 0.34 -27.17 -0.92
N PHE A 368 0.73 -28.21 -0.19
CA PHE A 368 1.99 -28.90 -0.43
C PHE A 368 1.95 -29.80 -1.67
N SER A 369 0.76 -30.23 -2.11
CA SER A 369 0.58 -30.98 -3.35
C SER A 369 0.48 -30.10 -4.60
N PHE A 370 0.38 -28.77 -4.44
CA PHE A 370 0.41 -27.86 -5.58
C PHE A 370 1.78 -27.83 -6.25
N THR A 371 1.76 -27.73 -7.58
CA THR A 371 2.94 -27.45 -8.40
C THR A 371 3.54 -26.08 -8.04
N ASP A 372 4.82 -25.90 -8.31
CA ASP A 372 5.50 -24.62 -8.09
C ASP A 372 4.82 -23.47 -8.84
N LYS A 373 4.30 -23.75 -10.05
CA LYS A 373 3.52 -22.79 -10.83
C LYS A 373 2.23 -22.37 -10.12
N GLN A 374 1.46 -23.32 -9.60
CA GLN A 374 0.23 -23.01 -8.86
C GLN A 374 0.51 -22.18 -7.61
N LYS A 375 1.54 -22.54 -6.83
CA LYS A 375 1.95 -21.77 -5.65
C LYS A 375 2.36 -20.35 -6.02
N GLU A 376 3.07 -20.20 -7.14
CA GLU A 376 3.51 -18.91 -7.66
C GLU A 376 2.35 -18.05 -8.17
N ASP A 377 1.40 -18.65 -8.89
CA ASP A 377 0.21 -17.94 -9.39
C ASP A 377 -0.63 -17.41 -8.21
N ILE A 378 -0.83 -18.23 -7.16
CA ILE A 378 -1.51 -17.80 -5.93
C ILE A 378 -0.73 -16.65 -5.27
N TRP A 379 0.59 -16.76 -5.18
CA TRP A 379 1.44 -15.71 -4.64
C TRP A 379 1.31 -14.40 -5.43
N HIS A 380 1.34 -14.47 -6.77
CA HIS A 380 1.20 -13.31 -7.66
C HIS A 380 -0.14 -12.61 -7.49
N VAL A 381 -1.23 -13.37 -7.36
CA VAL A 381 -2.56 -12.82 -7.05
C VAL A 381 -2.51 -12.04 -5.74
N LEU A 382 -1.95 -12.63 -4.68
CA LEU A 382 -1.85 -11.95 -3.39
C LEU A 382 -0.90 -10.73 -3.42
N TYR A 383 0.14 -10.76 -4.24
CA TYR A 383 1.15 -9.71 -4.34
C TYR A 383 0.68 -8.49 -5.15
N PHE A 384 -0.08 -8.70 -6.23
CA PHE A 384 -0.46 -7.64 -7.16
C PHE A 384 -1.86 -7.07 -6.98
N PHE A 385 -2.80 -7.81 -6.38
CA PHE A 385 -4.11 -7.25 -6.08
C PHE A 385 -4.00 -6.12 -5.06
N ASP A 386 -4.53 -4.95 -5.39
CA ASP A 386 -4.54 -3.74 -4.57
C ASP A 386 -5.88 -3.53 -3.83
N SER A 387 -6.93 -4.23 -4.25
CA SER A 387 -8.29 -4.20 -3.67
C SER A 387 -8.64 -5.48 -2.91
N LYS A 388 -9.20 -5.32 -1.70
CA LYS A 388 -9.75 -6.44 -0.91
C LYS A 388 -10.96 -7.07 -1.59
N SER A 389 -11.87 -6.26 -2.17
CA SER A 389 -13.08 -6.75 -2.82
C SER A 389 -12.76 -7.60 -4.05
N ASN A 390 -11.87 -7.11 -4.92
CA ASN A 390 -11.51 -7.84 -6.14
C ASN A 390 -10.82 -9.16 -5.81
N LEU A 391 -9.98 -9.20 -4.77
CA LEU A 391 -9.34 -10.44 -4.36
C LEU A 391 -10.37 -11.42 -3.78
N LYS A 392 -11.34 -10.93 -2.99
CA LYS A 392 -12.42 -11.75 -2.47
C LYS A 392 -13.20 -12.41 -3.61
N GLU A 393 -13.66 -11.63 -4.59
CA GLU A 393 -14.36 -12.13 -5.78
C GLU A 393 -13.49 -13.12 -6.58
N TYR A 394 -12.21 -12.81 -6.74
CA TYR A 394 -11.27 -13.72 -7.41
C TYR A 394 -11.17 -15.06 -6.67
N ALA A 395 -11.06 -15.05 -5.34
CA ALA A 395 -10.95 -16.23 -4.51
C ALA A 395 -12.22 -17.10 -4.56
N LEU A 396 -13.41 -16.47 -4.53
CA LEU A 396 -14.69 -17.16 -4.69
C LEU A 396 -14.76 -17.88 -6.04
N LYS A 397 -14.39 -17.18 -7.12
CA LYS A 397 -14.53 -17.69 -8.50
C LYS A 397 -13.47 -18.72 -8.88
N ASN A 398 -12.21 -18.51 -8.48
CA ASN A 398 -11.07 -19.28 -9.01
C ASN A 398 -10.48 -20.29 -8.01
N TRP A 399 -10.73 -20.13 -6.71
CA TRP A 399 -10.19 -21.03 -5.68
C TRP A 399 -11.26 -21.85 -4.96
N ALA A 400 -12.53 -21.69 -5.34
CA ALA A 400 -13.68 -22.35 -4.68
C ALA A 400 -13.72 -22.10 -3.16
N PHE A 401 -13.27 -20.92 -2.72
CA PHE A 401 -13.33 -20.53 -1.32
C PHE A 401 -14.78 -20.23 -0.92
N SER A 402 -15.12 -20.52 0.33
CA SER A 402 -16.36 -20.00 0.93
C SER A 402 -16.27 -18.49 1.16
N GLU A 403 -17.42 -17.84 1.37
CA GLU A 403 -17.52 -16.39 1.65
C GLU A 403 -16.61 -15.96 2.82
N ALA A 404 -16.57 -16.76 3.88
CA ALA A 404 -15.71 -16.51 5.04
C ALA A 404 -14.22 -16.61 4.68
N GLN A 405 -13.81 -17.64 3.95
CA GLN A 405 -12.41 -17.81 3.54
C GLN A 405 -11.97 -16.71 2.58
N ALA A 406 -12.84 -16.30 1.65
CA ALA A 406 -12.59 -15.24 0.70
C ALA A 406 -12.43 -13.87 1.40
N GLU A 407 -13.26 -13.60 2.41
CA GLU A 407 -13.15 -12.41 3.25
C GLU A 407 -11.82 -12.38 4.04
N ASP A 408 -11.41 -13.54 4.55
CA ASP A 408 -10.18 -13.69 5.32
C ASP A 408 -8.91 -13.57 4.47
N ILE A 409 -8.85 -14.23 3.30
CA ILE A 409 -7.70 -14.15 2.40
C ILE A 409 -7.55 -12.75 1.80
N ALA A 410 -8.66 -12.02 1.61
CA ALA A 410 -8.65 -10.63 1.18
C ALA A 410 -7.93 -9.70 2.19
N LYS A 411 -8.03 -10.03 3.48
CA LYS A 411 -7.38 -9.30 4.60
C LYS A 411 -5.95 -9.75 4.86
N PHE A 412 -5.58 -10.98 4.48
CA PHE A 412 -4.21 -11.47 4.57
C PHE A 412 -3.28 -10.61 3.71
N ASN A 413 -2.11 -10.24 4.22
CA ASN A 413 -1.15 -9.39 3.52
C ASN A 413 0.23 -10.03 3.55
N LEU A 414 0.88 -10.09 2.39
CA LEU A 414 2.24 -10.62 2.27
C LEU A 414 3.26 -9.72 2.99
N LYS A 415 4.32 -10.33 3.51
CA LYS A 415 5.44 -9.64 4.19
C LYS A 415 6.15 -8.68 3.22
N ASP A 416 6.32 -7.43 3.65
CA ASP A 416 7.06 -6.41 2.90
C ASP A 416 8.57 -6.63 2.99
N GLY A 417 9.27 -6.10 1.98
CA GLY A 417 10.73 -6.08 1.92
C GLY A 417 11.30 -7.02 0.87
N TYR A 418 12.63 -6.97 0.74
CA TYR A 418 13.39 -7.75 -0.23
C TYR A 418 14.56 -8.45 0.48
N SER A 419 14.94 -9.61 -0.04
CA SER A 419 16.13 -10.34 0.41
C SER A 419 17.42 -9.67 -0.10
N SER A 420 18.58 -10.23 0.24
CA SER A 420 19.86 -9.80 -0.34
C SER A 420 20.11 -10.35 -1.75
N LEU A 421 19.40 -11.39 -2.16
CA LEU A 421 19.65 -12.17 -3.38
C LEU A 421 18.50 -12.08 -4.39
N SER A 422 18.80 -12.29 -5.67
CA SER A 422 17.77 -12.39 -6.71
C SER A 422 17.07 -13.73 -6.62
N ARG A 423 15.86 -13.80 -7.19
CA ARG A 423 15.13 -15.07 -7.31
C ARG A 423 15.93 -16.14 -8.06
N LYS A 424 16.63 -15.76 -9.13
CA LYS A 424 17.50 -16.68 -9.89
C LYS A 424 18.60 -17.29 -9.01
N ALA A 425 19.34 -16.45 -8.28
CA ALA A 425 20.38 -16.93 -7.37
C ALA A 425 19.82 -17.90 -6.32
N ILE A 426 18.66 -17.55 -5.73
CA ILE A 426 17.96 -18.40 -4.78
C ILE A 426 17.60 -19.76 -5.39
N THR A 427 16.99 -19.78 -6.58
CA THR A 427 16.60 -21.01 -7.28
C THR A 427 17.80 -21.90 -7.63
N ASN A 428 18.96 -21.30 -7.91
CA ASN A 428 20.18 -22.06 -8.17
C ASN A 428 20.75 -22.70 -6.91
N ILE A 429 20.68 -22.01 -5.77
CA ILE A 429 21.26 -22.45 -4.49
C ILE A 429 20.34 -23.44 -3.75
N LEU A 430 19.03 -23.23 -3.82
CA LEU A 430 18.03 -23.93 -3.01
C LEU A 430 18.11 -25.47 -3.08
N PRO A 431 18.32 -26.12 -4.24
CA PRO A 431 18.42 -27.58 -4.28
C PRO A 431 19.57 -28.14 -3.44
N PHE A 432 20.70 -27.46 -3.41
CA PHE A 432 21.85 -27.89 -2.59
C PHE A 432 21.59 -27.69 -1.09
N LEU A 433 20.84 -26.65 -0.72
CA LEU A 433 20.36 -26.53 0.66
C LEU A 433 19.41 -27.69 1.02
N LYS A 434 18.51 -28.10 0.11
CA LYS A 434 17.61 -29.25 0.31
C LYS A 434 18.38 -30.57 0.45
N MET A 435 19.53 -30.71 -0.21
CA MET A 435 20.45 -31.86 -0.05
C MET A 435 21.21 -31.85 1.30
N GLY A 436 21.06 -30.80 2.10
CA GLY A 436 21.65 -30.71 3.43
C GLY A 436 22.98 -29.96 3.51
N PHE A 437 23.48 -29.40 2.41
CA PHE A 437 24.71 -28.60 2.39
C PHE A 437 24.56 -27.29 3.18
N THR A 438 25.63 -26.86 3.84
CA THR A 438 25.68 -25.53 4.48
C THR A 438 25.61 -24.43 3.43
N TYR A 439 25.27 -23.21 3.87
CA TYR A 439 25.03 -22.10 2.96
C TYR A 439 26.23 -21.78 2.05
N ASP A 440 27.45 -21.76 2.62
CA ASP A 440 28.69 -21.51 1.91
C ASP A 440 28.91 -22.52 0.77
N VAL A 441 28.77 -23.82 1.06
CA VAL A 441 28.88 -24.89 0.05
C VAL A 441 27.76 -24.77 -1.00
N ALA A 442 26.53 -24.55 -0.57
CA ALA A 442 25.38 -24.42 -1.46
C ALA A 442 25.49 -23.20 -2.40
N VAL A 443 26.11 -22.11 -1.95
CA VAL A 443 26.42 -20.93 -2.78
C VAL A 443 27.43 -21.28 -3.87
N VAL A 444 28.50 -21.99 -3.53
CA VAL A 444 29.51 -22.42 -4.52
C VAL A 444 28.85 -23.35 -5.56
N MET A 445 28.10 -24.36 -5.11
CA MET A 445 27.39 -25.28 -6.01
C MET A 445 26.35 -24.56 -6.87
N GLY A 446 25.60 -23.62 -6.30
CA GLY A 446 24.66 -22.78 -7.03
C GLY A 446 25.34 -21.89 -8.08
N GLY A 447 26.55 -21.41 -7.79
CA GLY A 447 27.40 -20.69 -8.73
C GLY A 447 27.86 -21.57 -9.90
N ILE A 448 28.30 -22.80 -9.62
CA ILE A 448 28.67 -23.79 -10.65
C ILE A 448 27.46 -24.07 -11.55
N ARG A 449 26.30 -24.39 -10.98
CA ARG A 449 25.05 -24.60 -11.74
C ARG A 449 24.68 -23.40 -12.60
N ASN A 450 24.90 -22.18 -12.10
CA ASN A 450 24.62 -20.96 -12.86
C ASN A 450 25.47 -20.82 -14.13
N VAL A 451 26.71 -21.29 -14.07
CA VAL A 451 27.66 -21.22 -15.20
C VAL A 451 27.37 -22.31 -16.23
N PHE A 452 27.14 -23.54 -15.77
CA PHE A 452 27.00 -24.71 -16.66
C PHE A 452 25.57 -24.99 -17.12
N GLY A 453 24.56 -24.34 -16.53
CA GLY A 453 23.14 -24.58 -16.83
C GLY A 453 22.53 -25.73 -16.02
N GLU A 454 21.25 -26.01 -16.28
CA GLU A 454 20.60 -27.22 -15.77
C GLU A 454 20.99 -28.39 -16.67
N GLN A 455 21.89 -29.26 -16.19
CA GLN A 455 21.99 -30.63 -16.71
C GLN A 455 21.01 -31.51 -15.96
#